data_AF-A0A355DFR0-F1
#
_entry.id   AF-A0A355DFR0-F1
#
_cell.length_a   1.000
_cell.length_b   1.000
_cell.length_c   1.000
_cell.angle_alpha   90.00
_cell.angle_beta   90.00
_cell.angle_gamma   90.00
#
_symmetry.space_group_name_H-M   'P 1'
#
loop_
_entity.id
_entity.type
_entity.pdbx_description
1 polymer ?
#
loop_
_entity_poly.entity_id
_entity_poly.type
_entity_poly.pdbx_seq_one_letter_code
_entity_poly.pdbx_strand_id
1 'polypeptide(L)' 'MDTNEGIDFVRHNNRAVLATIRRDGSPQQSPVTVGLVDEAIVM' A
#
# COMPACT_ATOMS: atom_id res chain seq x y z
N MET A 1 2.63 -11.59 10.32
CA MET A 1 1.38 -10.82 10.26
C MET A 1 0.39 -11.68 9.53
N ASP A 2 -0.78 -11.91 10.12
CA ASP A 2 -1.91 -12.52 9.43
C ASP A 2 -2.52 -11.54 8.42
N THR A 3 -3.23 -12.04 7.40
CA THR A 3 -3.88 -11.18 6.41
C THR A 3 -4.87 -10.22 7.06
N ASN A 4 -5.64 -10.66 8.06
CA ASN A 4 -6.62 -9.81 8.73
C ASN A 4 -5.95 -8.72 9.55
N GLU A 5 -4.84 -9.05 10.23
CA GLU A 5 -4.01 -8.05 10.91
C GLU A 5 -3.51 -6.98 9.92
N GLY A 6 -3.12 -7.40 8.71
CA GLY A 6 -2.67 -6.50 7.65
C GLY A 6 -3.76 -5.54 7.18
N ILE A 7 -4.97 -6.05 6.96
CA ILE A 7 -6.13 -5.25 6.57
C ILE A 7 -6.49 -4.25 7.68
N ASP A 8 -6.54 -4.71 8.93
CA ASP A 8 -6.83 -3.84 10.08
C ASP A 8 -5.79 -2.73 10.26
N PHE A 9 -4.51 -3.03 9.98
CA PHE A 9 -3.48 -2.01 9.95
C PHE A 9 -3.74 -0.95 8.87
N VAL A 10 -4.01 -1.36 7.63
CA VAL A 10 -4.26 -0.42 6.52
C VAL A 10 -5.51 0.43 6.80
N ARG A 11 -6.54 -0.13 7.42
CA ARG A 11 -7.77 0.59 7.81
C ARG A 11 -7.49 1.83 8.67
N HIS A 12 -6.42 1.80 9.48
CA HIS A 12 -6.04 2.91 10.38
C HIS A 12 -4.85 3.73 9.86
N ASN A 13 -4.25 3.36 8.72
CA ASN A 13 -3.03 3.98 8.19
C ASN A 13 -3.20 4.32 6.70
N ASN A 14 -3.60 5.55 6.41
CA ASN A 14 -3.85 6.03 5.04
C ASN A 14 -2.62 6.59 4.32
N ARG A 15 -1.44 6.60 4.96
CA ARG A 15 -0.18 7.08 4.38
C ARG A 15 0.68 5.89 4.01
N ALA A 16 0.93 5.69 2.72
CA ALA A 16 1.76 4.58 2.25
C ALA A 16 2.81 5.03 1.23
N VAL A 17 3.72 4.12 0.90
CA VAL A 17 4.70 4.28 -0.18
C VAL A 17 4.44 3.19 -1.21
N LEU A 18 4.07 3.57 -2.42
CA LEU A 18 4.03 2.66 -3.56
C LEU A 18 5.45 2.45 -4.06
N ALA A 19 5.96 1.24 -3.86
CA ALA A 19 7.27 0.81 -4.33
C ALA A 19 7.13 0.01 -5.63
N THR A 20 7.72 0.51 -6.72
CA THR A 20 7.77 -0.19 -8.01
C THR A 20 9.21 -0.29 -8.50
N ILE A 21 9.45 -1.16 -9.48
CA ILE A 21 10.75 -1.29 -10.15
C ILE A 21 10.64 -0.66 -11.54
N ARG A 22 11.53 0.27 -11.85
CA ARG A 22 11.61 0.87 -13.19
C ARG A 22 12.19 -0.12 -14.18
N ARG A 23 12.06 0.18 -15.47
CA ARG A 23 12.61 -0.64 -16.56
C ARG A 23 14.13 -0.86 -16.43
N ASP A 24 14.85 0.11 -15.88
CA ASP A 24 16.30 0.04 -15.65
C ASP A 24 16.71 -0.71 -14.36
N GLY A 25 15.74 -1.26 -13.63
CA GLY A 25 15.95 -1.97 -12.37
C GLY A 25 16.03 -1.06 -11.14
N SER A 26 16.02 0.26 -11.30
CA SER A 26 16.02 1.18 -10.16
C SER A 26 14.68 1.16 -9.41
N PRO A 27 14.68 1.27 -8.07
CA PRO A 27 13.45 1.39 -7.30
C PRO A 27 12.82 2.77 -7.48
N GLN A 28 11.50 2.81 -7.62
CA GLN A 28 10.68 4.01 -7.49
C GLN A 28 9.87 3.92 -6.20
N GLN A 29 9.89 4.97 -5.39
CA GLN A 29 9.11 5.09 -4.16
C GLN A 29 8.28 6.36 -4.24
N SER A 30 6.95 6.21 -4.23
CA SER A 30 6.01 7.34 -4.34
C SER A 30 5.11 7.37 -3.11
N PRO A 31 5.11 8.45 -2.31
CA PRO A 31 4.10 8.63 -1.27
C PRO A 31 2.71 8.67 -1.89
N VAL A 32 1.79 7.87 -1.37
CA VAL A 32 0.40 7.79 -1.84
C VAL A 32 -0.56 7.79 -0.65
N THR A 33 -1.79 8.23 -0.89
CA THR A 33 -2.91 8.00 0.03
C THR A 33 -3.51 6.64 -0.30
N VAL A 34 -3.84 5.85 0.73
CA VAL A 34 -4.47 4.53 0.55
C VAL A 34 -5.72 4.41 1.40
N GLY A 35 -6.66 3.57 0.95
CA GLY A 35 -7.88 3.24 1.66
C GLY A 35 -8.31 1.80 1.42
N LEU A 36 -9.38 1.39 2.09
CA LEU A 36 -9.99 0.07 1.94
C LEU A 36 -11.42 0.23 1.40
N VAL A 37 -11.76 -0.50 0.33
CA VAL A 37 -13.11 -0.58 -0.25
C VAL A 37 -13.42 -2.05 -0.50
N ASP A 38 -14.48 -2.58 0.11
CA ASP A 38 -14.87 -4.00 -0.01
C ASP A 38 -13.70 -4.98 0.22
N GLU A 39 -12.92 -4.75 1.29
CA GLU A 39 -11.70 -5.50 1.64
C GLU A 39 -10.53 -5.38 0.63
N ALA A 40 -10.66 -4.55 -0.40
CA ALA A 40 -9.61 -4.24 -1.36
C ALA A 40 -8.89 -2.93 -1.02
N ILE A 41 -7.55 -2.92 -1.16
CA ILE A 41 -6.75 -1.71 -1.02
C ILE A 41 -6.88 -0.88 -2.30
N VAL A 42 -7.24 0.40 -2.13
CA VAL A 42 -7.31 1.40 -3.19
C VAL A 42 -6.29 2.51 -2.94
N MET A 43 -5.70 3.05 -4.02
CA MET A 43 -4.64 4.06 -4.00
C MET A 43 -4.92 5.17 -5.02
#